data_AF-A0AAE0HYN8-F1
#
_entry.id   AF-A0AAE0HYN8-F1
#
_cell.length_a   1.000
_cell.length_b   1.000
_cell.length_c   1.000
_cell.angle_alpha   90.00
_cell.angle_beta   90.00
_cell.angle_gamma   90.00
#
_symmetry.space_group_name_H-M   'P 1'
#
loop_
_entity.id
_entity.type
_entity.pdbx_description
1 polymer ?
#
loop_
_entity_poly.entity_id
_entity_poly.type
_entity_poly.pdbx_seq_one_letter_code
_entity_poly.pdbx_strand_id
1 'polypeptide(L)'
;MDNQKAVIVGISGCSSSGKTTLARLLRDIFPHTFILHEDDFYKPEEQLPIKEGLADWDCPEAISIPDMENALSHIRSTGTFPVSLLLTTTTTSTSSTSSSTTTTNTNPTSKISGRPSLSHRHNHGCHLTLTTASSSIIPPPSSDQKCSPSYPLIQPGFPLKQPISSKEDKNTIGQCPVSSAQIDAAKSKVSAWLAPNQPGALIFSRPLKVCLLDGFLLYSPDHLPTIMPLIDIKLFLLVSRAKATQRREARDGYVTLEGFWTDPPGYVDKIVWPNYAAEHAWLFENANVEDETKLDKEKMQRYGIEAQTGKGLDIDFGETLHWAVETIMHELERIVLGQQGGESESK
;
A
#
# COMPACT_ATOMS: atom_id res chain seq x y z
N MET A 1 8.65 17.61 13.90
CA MET A 1 8.04 17.42 12.56
C MET A 1 8.57 18.40 11.52
N ASP A 2 9.64 19.15 11.83
CA ASP A 2 9.94 20.40 11.12
C ASP A 2 10.45 20.20 9.69
N ASN A 3 10.77 18.96 9.30
CA ASN A 3 11.22 18.62 7.94
C ASN A 3 10.25 17.69 7.17
N GLN A 4 9.14 17.26 7.76
CA GLN A 4 8.16 16.39 7.10
C GLN A 4 7.16 17.23 6.28
N LYS A 5 7.01 16.90 4.98
CA LYS A 5 6.15 17.60 4.03
C LYS A 5 4.80 16.91 3.79
N ALA A 6 4.65 15.65 4.20
CA ALA A 6 3.39 14.92 4.12
C ALA A 6 3.14 14.07 5.37
N VAL A 7 1.87 14.01 5.81
CA VAL A 7 1.37 12.96 6.71
C VAL A 7 0.85 11.80 5.87
N ILE A 8 1.24 10.58 6.21
CA ILE A 8 0.81 9.36 5.52
C ILE A 8 -0.30 8.70 6.32
N VAL A 9 -1.47 8.55 5.70
CA VAL A 9 -2.65 7.87 6.26
C VAL A 9 -2.81 6.54 5.55
N GLY A 10 -2.58 5.44 6.24
CA GLY A 10 -2.85 4.09 5.74
C GLY A 10 -4.33 3.78 5.85
N ILE A 11 -4.89 3.21 4.79
CA ILE A 11 -6.23 2.65 4.77
C ILE A 11 -6.06 1.18 4.39
N SER A 12 -6.15 0.29 5.39
CA SER A 12 -5.95 -1.15 5.21
C SER A 12 -7.20 -1.97 5.51
N GLY A 13 -7.16 -3.25 5.15
CA GLY A 13 -8.25 -4.21 5.31
C GLY A 13 -8.38 -5.12 4.08
N CYS A 14 -9.20 -6.16 4.19
CA CYS A 14 -9.36 -7.17 3.13
C CYS A 14 -9.65 -6.55 1.75
N SER A 15 -9.22 -7.22 0.69
CA SER A 15 -9.62 -6.88 -0.67
C SER A 15 -11.14 -6.75 -0.76
N SER A 16 -11.64 -5.75 -1.50
CA SER A 16 -13.09 -5.42 -1.57
C SER A 16 -13.78 -4.94 -0.26
N SER A 17 -13.05 -4.57 0.78
CA SER A 17 -13.62 -3.92 1.98
C SER A 17 -14.17 -2.50 1.71
N GLY A 18 -13.64 -1.82 0.68
CA GLY A 18 -14.06 -0.49 0.24
C GLY A 18 -12.99 0.60 0.41
N LYS A 19 -11.73 0.24 0.66
CA LYS A 19 -10.60 1.16 0.84
C LYS A 19 -10.49 2.22 -0.26
N THR A 20 -10.47 1.82 -1.53
CA THR A 20 -10.40 2.73 -2.69
C THR A 20 -11.52 3.76 -2.73
N THR A 21 -12.73 3.33 -2.41
CA THR A 21 -13.88 4.24 -2.32
C THR A 21 -13.68 5.25 -1.19
N LEU A 22 -13.24 4.79 -0.01
CA LEU A 22 -12.96 5.66 1.12
C LEU A 22 -11.82 6.65 0.81
N ALA A 23 -10.73 6.17 0.22
CA ALA A 23 -9.58 6.99 -0.17
C ALA A 23 -9.97 8.11 -1.14
N ARG A 24 -10.79 7.81 -2.16
CA ARG A 24 -11.30 8.82 -3.11
C ARG A 24 -12.18 9.86 -2.43
N LEU A 25 -13.10 9.43 -1.56
CA LEU A 25 -13.94 10.36 -0.81
C LEU A 25 -13.11 11.28 0.10
N LEU A 26 -12.16 10.71 0.85
CA LEU A 26 -11.27 11.46 1.73
C LEU A 26 -10.39 12.45 0.96
N ARG A 27 -9.87 12.06 -0.21
CA ARG A 27 -9.11 12.96 -1.10
C ARG A 27 -9.93 14.18 -1.50
N ASP A 28 -11.22 13.98 -1.79
CA ASP A 28 -12.12 15.06 -2.22
C ASP A 28 -12.64 15.92 -1.05
N ILE A 29 -12.51 15.43 0.19
CA ILE A 29 -12.96 16.11 1.42
C ILE A 29 -11.82 16.92 2.07
N PHE A 30 -10.62 16.36 2.17
CA PHE A 30 -9.48 16.99 2.85
C PHE A 30 -8.61 17.81 1.88
N PRO A 31 -8.11 18.99 2.30
CA PRO A 31 -7.26 19.82 1.46
C PRO A 31 -5.89 19.17 1.24
N HIS A 32 -5.31 19.43 0.07
CA HIS A 32 -3.93 19.00 -0.26
C HIS A 32 -3.68 17.49 -0.13
N THR A 33 -4.70 16.70 -0.45
CA THR A 33 -4.70 15.25 -0.32
C THR A 33 -4.49 14.56 -1.67
N PHE A 34 -3.71 13.48 -1.69
CA PHE A 34 -3.56 12.60 -2.86
C PHE A 34 -3.49 11.13 -2.41
N ILE A 35 -3.63 10.20 -3.37
CA ILE A 35 -3.71 8.76 -3.09
C ILE A 35 -2.52 8.06 -3.72
N LEU A 36 -1.85 7.22 -2.94
CA LEU A 36 -0.89 6.24 -3.41
C LEU A 36 -1.48 4.84 -3.21
N HIS A 37 -1.50 4.01 -4.25
CA HIS A 37 -2.06 2.66 -4.18
C HIS A 37 -0.94 1.62 -4.02
N GLU A 38 -1.13 0.64 -3.15
CA GLU A 38 -0.22 -0.50 -2.97
C GLU A 38 -0.05 -1.29 -4.29
N ASP A 39 -1.14 -1.41 -5.07
CA ASP A 39 -1.18 -2.07 -6.38
C ASP A 39 -0.23 -1.44 -7.43
N ASP A 40 0.22 -0.20 -7.20
CA ASP A 40 1.21 0.43 -8.07
C ASP A 40 2.60 -0.23 -7.95
N PHE A 41 2.82 -0.96 -6.86
CA PHE A 41 4.07 -1.65 -6.54
C PHE A 41 4.02 -3.16 -6.80
N TYR A 42 2.99 -3.68 -7.49
CA TYR A 42 3.02 -5.07 -7.95
C TYR A 42 4.26 -5.38 -8.78
N LYS A 43 4.84 -6.55 -8.51
CA LYS A 43 5.86 -7.15 -9.38
C LYS A 43 5.22 -7.60 -10.70
N PRO A 44 6.03 -7.77 -11.77
CA PRO A 44 5.58 -8.40 -13.01
C PRO A 44 4.93 -9.77 -12.78
N GLU A 45 3.99 -10.17 -13.64
CA GLU A 45 3.18 -11.36 -13.43
C GLU A 45 4.04 -12.62 -13.37
N GLU A 46 5.13 -12.68 -14.16
CA GLU A 46 6.08 -13.79 -14.17
C GLU A 46 6.89 -13.95 -12.87
N GLN A 47 6.84 -12.95 -11.98
CA GLN A 47 7.54 -12.96 -10.69
C GLN A 47 6.59 -13.23 -9.51
N LEU A 48 5.29 -13.35 -9.77
CA LEU A 48 4.32 -13.62 -8.73
C LEU A 48 4.45 -15.07 -8.23
N PRO A 49 4.29 -15.30 -6.92
CA PRO A 49 4.23 -16.65 -6.39
C PRO A 49 2.99 -17.39 -6.91
N ILE A 50 3.12 -18.71 -7.02
CA ILE A 50 2.01 -19.59 -7.41
C ILE A 50 1.52 -20.33 -6.17
N LYS A 51 0.22 -20.20 -5.87
CA LYS A 51 -0.46 -20.89 -4.77
C LYS A 51 -1.67 -21.63 -5.33
N GLU A 52 -1.76 -22.92 -5.03
CA GLU A 52 -2.79 -23.82 -5.59
C GLU A 52 -2.93 -23.79 -7.12
N GLY A 53 -1.81 -23.56 -7.83
CA GLY A 53 -1.78 -23.45 -9.29
C GLY A 53 -2.30 -22.13 -9.85
N LEU A 54 -2.52 -21.11 -9.01
CA LEU A 54 -2.96 -19.78 -9.37
C LEU A 54 -1.87 -18.76 -9.03
N ALA A 55 -1.73 -17.71 -9.85
CA ALA A 55 -0.89 -16.56 -9.49
C ALA A 55 -1.49 -15.85 -8.27
N ASP A 56 -0.69 -15.70 -7.22
CA ASP A 56 -1.13 -15.10 -5.96
C ASP A 56 -0.81 -13.60 -5.93
N TRP A 57 -1.79 -12.80 -6.33
CA TRP A 57 -1.71 -11.34 -6.27
C TRP A 57 -1.91 -10.80 -4.84
N ASP A 58 -2.55 -11.56 -3.95
CA ASP A 58 -3.01 -11.05 -2.66
C ASP A 58 -2.02 -11.40 -1.52
N CYS A 59 -0.71 -11.46 -1.81
CA CYS A 59 0.34 -11.80 -0.84
C CYS A 59 1.46 -10.73 -0.80
N PRO A 60 2.21 -10.61 0.32
CA PRO A 60 3.30 -9.65 0.43
C PRO A 60 4.39 -9.84 -0.65
N GLU A 61 4.65 -11.07 -1.07
CA GLU A 61 5.65 -11.39 -2.09
C GLU A 61 5.29 -10.86 -3.48
N ALA A 62 4.02 -10.56 -3.75
CA ALA A 62 3.58 -9.91 -4.97
C ALA A 62 3.99 -8.43 -5.03
N ILE A 63 4.32 -7.81 -3.90
CA ILE A 63 4.59 -6.37 -3.78
C ILE A 63 6.10 -6.08 -3.74
N SER A 64 6.53 -5.05 -4.45
CA SER A 64 7.88 -4.49 -4.35
C SER A 64 8.00 -3.58 -3.14
N ILE A 65 8.27 -4.18 -1.97
CA ILE A 65 8.49 -3.45 -0.71
C ILE A 65 9.57 -2.36 -0.85
N PRO A 66 10.73 -2.60 -1.50
CA PRO A 66 11.76 -1.56 -1.66
C PRO A 66 11.27 -0.34 -2.45
N ASP A 67 10.49 -0.55 -3.52
CA ASP A 67 9.96 0.55 -4.33
C ASP A 67 8.90 1.35 -3.55
N MET A 68 8.06 0.66 -2.77
CA MET A 68 7.07 1.28 -1.90
C MET A 68 7.73 2.10 -0.77
N GLU A 69 8.76 1.56 -0.12
CA GLU A 69 9.53 2.25 0.92
C GLU A 69 10.18 3.53 0.39
N ASN A 70 10.79 3.46 -0.81
CA ASN A 70 11.37 4.61 -1.49
C ASN A 70 10.31 5.66 -1.82
N ALA A 71 9.14 5.25 -2.32
CA ALA A 71 8.05 6.16 -2.64
C ALA A 71 7.52 6.87 -1.39
N LEU A 72 7.28 6.14 -0.30
CA LEU A 72 6.80 6.71 0.96
C LEU A 72 7.83 7.66 1.59
N SER A 73 9.12 7.32 1.53
CA SER A 73 10.20 8.19 2.00
C SER A 73 10.31 9.48 1.19
N HIS A 74 10.17 9.40 -0.13
CA HIS A 74 10.12 10.56 -1.02
C HIS A 74 8.88 11.43 -0.73
N ILE A 75 7.71 10.83 -0.57
CA ILE A 75 6.47 11.54 -0.23
C ILE A 75 6.60 12.25 1.12
N ARG A 76 7.12 11.57 2.13
CA ARG A 76 7.32 12.13 3.47
C ARG A 76 8.23 13.37 3.44
N SER A 77 9.29 13.33 2.63
CA SER A 77 10.28 14.41 2.53
C SER A 77 9.90 15.54 1.59
N THR A 78 9.12 15.28 0.53
CA THR A 78 8.82 16.28 -0.52
C THR A 78 7.35 16.69 -0.61
N GLY A 79 6.44 15.84 -0.13
CA GLY A 79 5.00 16.01 -0.32
C GLY A 79 4.55 15.78 -1.77
N THR A 80 5.35 15.09 -2.59
CA THR A 80 5.06 14.84 -4.00
C THR A 80 5.21 13.38 -4.34
N PHE A 81 4.64 12.95 -5.47
CA PHE A 81 4.95 11.63 -6.00
C PHE A 81 6.41 11.57 -6.45
N PRO A 82 7.07 10.42 -6.28
CA PRO A 82 8.37 10.17 -6.88
C PRO A 82 8.22 10.17 -8.42
N VAL A 83 8.85 11.14 -9.07
CA VAL A 83 8.93 11.20 -10.54
C VAL A 83 10.18 10.46 -10.98
N SER A 84 10.07 9.53 -11.93
CA SER A 84 11.24 9.01 -12.63
C SER A 84 11.87 10.17 -13.42
N LEU A 85 13.02 10.67 -12.96
CA LEU A 85 13.84 11.63 -13.71
C LEU A 85 14.40 10.90 -14.94
N LEU A 86 13.59 10.73 -15.98
CA LEU A 86 14.14 10.65 -17.32
C LEU A 86 14.74 12.03 -17.60
N LEU A 87 16.06 12.12 -17.43
CA LEU A 87 16.86 13.25 -17.89
C LEU A 87 16.39 13.60 -19.30
N THR A 88 15.68 14.72 -19.43
CA THR A 88 15.70 15.50 -20.66
C THR A 88 17.15 15.97 -20.78
N THR A 89 18.00 15.12 -21.35
CA THR A 89 19.25 15.59 -21.93
C THR A 89 18.83 16.48 -23.09
N THR A 90 18.63 17.76 -22.80
CA THR A 90 18.73 18.83 -23.77
C THR A 90 20.10 18.68 -24.39
N THR A 91 20.15 17.99 -25.52
CA THR A 91 21.34 17.91 -26.36
C THR A 91 21.53 19.31 -26.92
N THR A 92 22.28 20.13 -26.20
CA THR A 92 22.90 21.32 -26.79
C THR A 92 24.04 20.80 -27.68
N SER A 93 23.69 20.27 -28.85
CA SER A 93 24.66 19.96 -29.90
C SER A 93 25.19 21.28 -30.44
N THR A 94 26.30 21.70 -29.86
CA THR A 94 27.20 22.67 -30.48
C THR A 94 27.68 22.06 -31.79
N SER A 95 27.51 22.85 -32.84
CA SER A 95 27.94 22.63 -34.22
C SER A 95 29.35 22.05 -34.33
N SER A 96 29.46 20.94 -35.06
CA SER A 96 30.63 20.70 -35.90
C SER A 96 30.17 20.33 -37.31
N THR A 97 30.50 21.22 -38.22
CA THR A 97 30.27 21.13 -39.66
C THR A 97 31.28 20.15 -40.26
N SER A 98 30.80 19.11 -40.92
CA SER A 98 31.56 18.47 -41.99
C SER A 98 30.59 17.81 -42.98
N SER A 99 30.48 18.48 -44.12
CA SER A 99 29.76 18.09 -45.34
C SER A 99 30.38 16.84 -45.97
N SER A 100 29.56 15.89 -46.43
CA SER A 100 29.76 15.21 -47.73
C SER A 100 28.70 14.12 -48.01
N THR A 101 27.99 14.34 -49.12
CA THR A 101 27.47 13.37 -50.12
C THR A 101 26.41 12.32 -49.77
N THR A 102 25.22 12.61 -50.29
CA THR A 102 24.28 11.77 -51.05
C THR A 102 24.76 10.37 -51.45
N THR A 103 24.02 9.33 -51.06
CA THR A 103 23.50 8.32 -52.01
C THR A 103 22.30 7.57 -51.43
N THR A 104 21.33 7.40 -52.32
CA THR A 104 20.05 6.72 -52.22
C THR A 104 20.16 5.20 -52.08
N ASN A 105 19.07 4.63 -51.55
CA ASN A 105 18.32 3.47 -52.06
C ASN A 105 18.31 2.13 -51.28
N THR A 106 17.05 1.72 -51.04
CA THR A 106 16.46 0.38 -51.19
C THR A 106 16.75 -0.73 -50.17
N ASN A 107 15.75 -0.99 -49.33
CA ASN A 107 15.24 -2.32 -49.00
C ASN A 107 14.91 -3.12 -50.29
N PRO A 108 14.94 -4.48 -50.32
CA PRO A 108 13.89 -5.25 -49.64
C PRO A 108 14.21 -6.71 -49.18
N THR A 109 13.44 -7.13 -48.16
CA THR A 109 12.82 -8.44 -47.87
C THR A 109 13.37 -9.76 -48.45
N SER A 110 13.52 -10.78 -47.59
CA SER A 110 12.87 -12.12 -47.62
C SER A 110 13.48 -13.04 -46.54
N LYS A 111 12.74 -13.54 -45.54
CA LYS A 111 11.95 -14.79 -45.46
C LYS A 111 12.74 -16.10 -45.66
N ILE A 112 12.24 -17.16 -44.97
CA ILE A 112 12.53 -18.63 -45.07
C ILE A 112 13.42 -19.13 -43.90
N SER A 113 12.86 -19.63 -42.79
CA SER A 113 12.23 -20.95 -42.50
C SER A 113 13.21 -22.12 -42.42
N GLY A 114 13.21 -22.86 -41.31
CA GLY A 114 13.86 -24.17 -41.20
C GLY A 114 14.04 -24.69 -39.77
N ARG A 115 13.02 -25.38 -39.23
CA ARG A 115 13.14 -26.48 -38.25
C ARG A 115 13.40 -27.79 -39.05
N PRO A 116 13.65 -29.01 -38.49
CA PRO A 116 13.61 -29.47 -37.09
C PRO A 116 14.71 -30.49 -36.66
N SER A 117 14.53 -31.08 -35.45
CA SER A 117 14.91 -32.47 -35.03
C SER A 117 16.33 -32.68 -34.48
N LEU A 118 16.66 -33.60 -33.55
CA LEU A 118 16.00 -34.46 -32.54
C LEU A 118 17.13 -35.18 -31.76
N SER A 119 16.75 -35.89 -30.67
CA SER A 119 17.44 -37.02 -29.99
C SER A 119 18.34 -36.70 -28.78
N HIS A 120 17.91 -37.14 -27.57
CA HIS A 120 18.32 -38.36 -26.82
C HIS A 120 19.61 -38.11 -25.99
N ARG A 121 19.80 -38.56 -24.75
CA ARG A 121 19.31 -39.71 -23.95
C ARG A 121 19.77 -39.52 -22.48
N HIS A 122 18.99 -40.10 -21.54
CA HIS A 122 19.30 -40.86 -20.29
C HIS A 122 20.59 -40.54 -19.46
N ASN A 123 20.68 -40.66 -18.13
CA ASN A 123 20.13 -41.68 -17.21
C ASN A 123 20.45 -41.38 -15.72
N HIS A 124 19.64 -41.94 -14.80
CA HIS A 124 19.87 -42.41 -13.39
C HIS A 124 20.62 -41.52 -12.35
N GLY A 125 20.30 -41.50 -11.04
CA GLY A 125 19.38 -42.28 -10.22
C GLY A 125 19.56 -41.97 -8.71
N CYS A 126 18.51 -42.30 -7.94
CA CYS A 126 18.35 -42.58 -6.49
C CYS A 126 19.49 -42.31 -5.47
N HIS A 127 19.15 -41.74 -4.30
CA HIS A 127 19.02 -42.52 -3.03
C HIS A 127 18.40 -41.70 -1.87
N LEU A 128 17.53 -42.35 -1.09
CA LEU A 128 16.98 -41.94 0.21
C LEU A 128 18.00 -42.10 1.35
N THR A 129 17.88 -41.31 2.43
CA THR A 129 17.65 -41.82 3.82
C THR A 129 17.49 -40.68 4.85
N LEU A 130 16.53 -40.87 5.76
CA LEU A 130 16.34 -40.17 7.04
C LEU A 130 17.55 -40.37 7.98
N THR A 131 17.80 -39.42 8.90
CA THR A 131 17.56 -39.62 10.36
C THR A 131 18.02 -38.43 11.24
N THR A 132 17.28 -38.30 12.35
CA THR A 132 17.63 -37.82 13.71
C THR A 132 17.72 -36.34 14.02
N ALA A 133 16.72 -35.93 14.82
CA ALA A 133 16.77 -34.83 15.78
C ALA A 133 17.73 -35.13 16.93
N SER A 134 18.37 -34.08 17.46
CA SER A 134 18.78 -34.00 18.87
C SER A 134 18.95 -32.55 19.32
N SER A 135 18.46 -32.34 20.53
CA SER A 135 18.38 -31.14 21.37
C SER A 135 19.62 -30.27 21.42
N SER A 136 19.44 -28.97 21.69
CA SER A 136 20.28 -28.21 22.64
C SER A 136 19.61 -26.89 23.03
N ILE A 137 19.26 -26.81 24.32
CA ILE A 137 18.87 -25.61 25.06
C ILE A 137 20.16 -24.89 25.48
N ILE A 138 20.28 -23.57 25.23
CA ILE A 138 21.34 -22.68 25.74
C ILE A 138 20.73 -21.29 26.07
N PRO A 139 21.19 -20.58 27.12
CA PRO A 139 20.39 -19.70 28.01
C PRO A 139 20.45 -18.21 27.62
N PRO A 140 19.80 -17.26 28.35
CA PRO A 140 19.68 -15.87 27.89
C PRO A 140 20.92 -15.05 28.27
N PRO A 141 21.32 -14.04 27.47
CA PRO A 141 22.25 -13.02 27.94
C PRO A 141 21.53 -11.76 28.41
N SER A 142 22.08 -11.25 29.51
CA SER A 142 21.79 -10.05 30.26
C SER A 142 22.07 -8.73 29.52
N SER A 143 21.52 -7.68 30.12
CA SER A 143 21.64 -6.24 29.91
C SER A 143 22.98 -5.64 29.46
N ASP A 144 22.83 -4.49 28.80
CA ASP A 144 23.75 -3.36 28.59
C ASP A 144 24.76 -3.42 27.44
N GLN A 145 24.36 -2.85 26.29
CA GLN A 145 25.23 -1.92 25.54
C GLN A 145 24.41 -0.99 24.63
N LYS A 146 24.53 0.32 24.88
CA LYS A 146 24.11 1.40 23.98
C LYS A 146 24.84 1.24 22.64
N CYS A 147 24.09 0.98 21.57
CA CYS A 147 24.53 1.23 20.20
C CYS A 147 23.44 2.00 19.47
N SER A 148 23.67 3.28 19.25
CA SER A 148 22.89 4.08 18.31
C SER A 148 23.15 3.56 16.90
N PRO A 149 22.13 3.19 16.11
CA PRO A 149 22.36 2.88 14.70
C PRO A 149 22.65 4.20 13.98
N SER A 150 23.92 4.38 13.58
CA SER A 150 24.32 5.41 12.63
C SER A 150 23.72 5.06 11.26
N TYR A 151 22.69 5.78 10.86
CA TYR A 151 22.11 5.69 9.52
C TYR A 151 23.15 6.14 8.48
N PRO A 152 23.46 5.35 7.44
CA PRO A 152 24.26 5.83 6.34
C PRO A 152 23.53 6.95 5.61
N LEU A 153 24.24 8.03 5.31
CA LEU A 153 23.76 9.13 4.47
C LEU A 153 23.31 8.57 3.11
N ILE A 154 22.01 8.73 2.82
CA ILE A 154 21.36 8.33 1.58
C ILE A 154 22.04 9.03 0.39
N GLN A 155 22.47 8.25 -0.61
CA GLN A 155 22.98 8.79 -1.87
C GLN A 155 21.82 9.38 -2.69
N PRO A 156 22.02 10.53 -3.37
CA PRO A 156 20.96 11.15 -4.15
C PRO A 156 20.65 10.34 -5.41
N GLY A 157 19.39 9.92 -5.55
CA GLY A 157 18.75 9.60 -6.83
C GLY A 157 18.92 8.16 -7.33
N PHE A 158 18.12 7.23 -6.80
CA PHE A 158 17.71 6.07 -7.59
C PHE A 158 16.37 6.40 -8.27
N PRO A 159 16.29 6.46 -9.61
CA PRO A 159 15.03 6.70 -10.30
C PRO A 159 14.10 5.51 -10.07
N LEU A 160 12.84 5.77 -9.68
CA LEU A 160 11.80 4.75 -9.79
C LEU A 160 11.78 4.20 -11.21
N LYS A 161 11.59 2.88 -11.33
CA LYS A 161 11.60 2.19 -12.62
C LYS A 161 10.57 2.76 -13.61
N GLN A 162 9.50 3.40 -13.14
CA GLN A 162 8.50 4.10 -13.96
C GLN A 162 7.86 5.30 -13.21
N PRO A 163 7.33 6.33 -13.91
CA PRO A 163 6.42 7.30 -13.31
C PRO A 163 5.18 6.58 -12.76
N ILE A 164 4.73 6.91 -11.55
CA ILE A 164 3.55 6.29 -10.95
C ILE A 164 2.29 6.77 -11.70
N SER A 165 1.80 5.95 -12.62
CA SER A 165 0.45 6.04 -13.17
C SER A 165 -0.39 4.97 -12.48
N SER A 166 -1.33 5.38 -11.63
CA SER A 166 -2.11 4.42 -10.84
C SER A 166 -2.84 3.41 -11.71
N LYS A 167 -2.72 2.12 -11.37
CA LYS A 167 -3.50 1.04 -11.99
C LYS A 167 -4.88 0.93 -11.36
N GLU A 168 -4.96 1.09 -10.04
CA GLU A 168 -6.23 1.06 -9.31
C GLU A 168 -7.17 2.20 -9.77
N ASP A 169 -6.62 3.32 -10.23
CA ASP A 169 -7.43 4.39 -10.83
C ASP A 169 -8.06 4.05 -12.19
N LYS A 170 -7.59 2.98 -12.84
CA LYS A 170 -8.17 2.47 -14.10
C LYS A 170 -9.26 1.43 -13.86
N ASN A 171 -9.38 0.89 -12.64
CA ASN A 171 -10.39 -0.10 -12.31
C ASN A 171 -11.77 0.54 -12.16
N THR A 172 -12.81 -0.17 -12.63
CA THR A 172 -14.20 0.24 -12.43
C THR A 172 -14.54 0.19 -10.95
N ILE A 173 -14.90 1.33 -10.37
CA ILE A 173 -15.52 1.35 -9.04
C ILE A 173 -17.03 1.32 -9.24
N GLY A 174 -17.71 0.43 -8.53
CA GLY A 174 -19.16 0.35 -8.51
C GLY A 174 -19.83 1.65 -8.00
N GLN A 175 -21.16 1.64 -7.89
CA GLN A 175 -21.89 2.79 -7.38
C GLN A 175 -21.40 3.20 -5.99
N CYS A 176 -21.19 4.50 -5.78
CA CYS A 176 -20.81 5.04 -4.46
C CYS A 176 -21.87 4.63 -3.43
N PRO A 177 -21.49 3.92 -2.35
CA PRO A 177 -22.43 3.46 -1.33
C PRO A 177 -22.85 4.57 -0.35
N VAL A 178 -22.31 5.77 -0.50
CA VAL A 178 -22.58 6.93 0.37
C VAL A 178 -23.53 7.89 -0.32
N SER A 179 -24.55 8.36 0.41
CA SER A 179 -25.46 9.39 -0.10
C SER A 179 -24.77 10.74 -0.25
N SER A 180 -25.27 11.60 -1.16
CA SER A 180 -24.78 12.97 -1.29
C SER A 180 -24.87 13.75 0.02
N ALA A 181 -25.94 13.55 0.79
CA ALA A 181 -26.13 14.21 2.10
C ALA A 181 -25.03 13.84 3.11
N GLN A 182 -24.59 12.57 3.15
CA GLN A 182 -23.48 12.14 4.01
C GLN A 182 -22.15 12.72 3.54
N ILE A 183 -21.91 12.79 2.22
CA ILE A 183 -20.72 13.43 1.64
C ILE A 183 -20.70 14.93 1.97
N ASP A 184 -21.83 15.62 1.81
CA ASP A 184 -21.96 17.05 2.10
C ASP A 184 -21.80 17.35 3.59
N ALA A 185 -22.30 16.47 4.46
CA ALA A 185 -22.07 16.56 5.91
C ALA A 185 -20.58 16.42 6.25
N ALA A 186 -19.88 15.46 5.65
CA ALA A 186 -18.44 15.28 5.85
C ALA A 186 -17.64 16.49 5.35
N LYS A 187 -17.94 17.01 4.16
CA LYS A 187 -17.35 18.25 3.62
C LYS A 187 -17.61 19.46 4.51
N SER A 188 -18.84 19.61 5.00
CA SER A 188 -19.21 20.70 5.90
C SER A 188 -18.44 20.64 7.22
N LYS A 189 -18.24 19.44 7.76
CA LYS A 189 -17.45 19.21 8.98
C LYS A 189 -15.98 19.60 8.79
N VAL A 190 -15.35 19.16 7.71
CA VAL A 190 -13.95 19.54 7.40
C VAL A 190 -13.84 21.03 7.08
N SER A 191 -14.81 21.61 6.39
CA SER A 191 -14.85 23.07 6.14
C SER A 191 -14.90 23.87 7.45
N ALA A 192 -15.74 23.46 8.40
CA ALA A 192 -15.81 24.08 9.73
C ALA A 192 -14.48 23.94 10.49
N TRP A 193 -13.83 22.78 10.41
CA TRP A 193 -12.52 22.54 11.01
C TRP A 193 -11.37 23.33 10.36
N LEU A 194 -11.53 23.74 9.10
CA LEU A 194 -10.60 24.61 8.37
C LEU A 194 -10.90 26.11 8.55
N ALA A 195 -11.95 26.47 9.29
CA ALA A 195 -12.29 27.87 9.52
C ALA A 195 -11.17 28.61 10.29
N PRO A 196 -11.06 29.95 10.17
CA PRO A 196 -10.05 30.72 10.89
C PRO A 196 -10.03 30.41 12.39
N ASN A 197 -8.82 30.26 12.95
CA ASN A 197 -8.56 29.89 14.35
C ASN A 197 -9.04 28.48 14.78
N GLN A 198 -9.45 27.63 13.83
CA GLN A 198 -9.69 26.20 14.10
C GLN A 198 -8.42 25.37 13.85
N PRO A 199 -8.30 24.17 14.44
CA PRO A 199 -7.08 23.38 14.36
C PRO A 199 -6.65 23.07 12.91
N GLY A 200 -7.60 22.78 12.01
CA GLY A 200 -7.32 22.53 10.60
C GLY A 200 -6.63 23.71 9.90
N ALA A 201 -7.07 24.95 10.18
CA ALA A 201 -6.42 26.14 9.63
C ALA A 201 -4.98 26.29 10.10
N LEU A 202 -4.69 25.94 11.36
CA LEU A 202 -3.34 25.96 11.92
C LEU A 202 -2.45 24.88 11.29
N ILE A 203 -2.99 23.67 11.12
CA ILE A 203 -2.31 22.52 10.50
C ILE A 203 -1.88 22.85 9.07
N PHE A 204 -2.78 23.40 8.27
CA PHE A 204 -2.56 23.72 6.86
C PHE A 204 -2.07 25.15 6.60
N SER A 205 -1.69 25.89 7.65
CA SER A 205 -0.97 27.17 7.51
C SER A 205 0.41 27.02 6.86
N ARG A 206 0.98 25.81 6.97
CA ARG A 206 2.19 25.35 6.27
C ARG A 206 1.83 24.45 5.09
N PRO A 207 2.70 24.30 4.07
CA PRO A 207 2.44 23.47 2.91
C PRO A 207 2.58 21.96 3.24
N LEU A 208 1.71 21.47 4.12
CA LEU A 208 1.59 20.07 4.49
C LEU A 208 0.67 19.35 3.50
N LYS A 209 1.07 18.16 3.08
CA LYS A 209 0.25 17.27 2.26
C LYS A 209 -0.29 16.11 3.08
N VAL A 210 -1.38 15.52 2.61
CA VAL A 210 -1.91 14.25 3.12
C VAL A 210 -1.79 13.20 2.02
N CYS A 211 -1.07 12.12 2.28
CA CYS A 211 -0.97 10.98 1.38
C CYS A 211 -1.84 9.86 1.94
N LEU A 212 -2.90 9.49 1.22
CA LEU A 212 -3.71 8.32 1.52
C LEU A 212 -3.03 7.10 0.88
N LEU A 213 -2.45 6.23 1.68
CA LEU A 213 -1.90 4.95 1.25
C LEU A 213 -3.03 3.92 1.29
N ASP A 214 -3.53 3.56 0.11
CA ASP A 214 -4.58 2.56 -0.08
C ASP A 214 -3.94 1.20 -0.38
N GLY A 215 -4.13 0.22 0.50
CA GLY A 215 -3.54 -1.11 0.34
C GLY A 215 -4.23 -2.14 1.21
N PHE A 216 -4.17 -3.41 0.84
CA PHE A 216 -4.87 -4.49 1.54
C PHE A 216 -4.00 -5.23 2.55
N LEU A 217 -2.66 -5.06 2.50
CA LEU A 217 -1.71 -5.73 3.41
C LEU A 217 -0.91 -4.77 4.29
N LEU A 218 -1.28 -3.49 4.37
CA LEU A 218 -0.41 -2.47 4.98
C LEU A 218 -0.04 -2.72 6.45
N TYR A 219 -0.78 -3.58 7.18
CA TYR A 219 -0.58 -3.86 8.61
C TYR A 219 -0.09 -5.29 8.87
N SER A 220 0.95 -5.67 8.14
CA SER A 220 1.68 -6.93 8.31
C SER A 220 3.04 -6.68 8.97
N PRO A 221 3.18 -6.78 10.32
CA PRO A 221 4.43 -6.42 11.00
C PRO A 221 5.62 -7.30 10.61
N ASP A 222 5.37 -8.56 10.26
CA ASP A 222 6.44 -9.50 9.88
C ASP A 222 6.90 -9.31 8.43
N HIS A 223 5.97 -9.01 7.52
CA HIS A 223 6.28 -8.87 6.08
C HIS A 223 6.54 -7.43 5.63
N LEU A 224 5.95 -6.44 6.30
CA LEU A 224 6.09 -5.02 6.00
C LEU A 224 6.71 -4.21 7.16
N PRO A 225 7.81 -4.67 7.80
CA PRO A 225 8.37 -4.04 8.99
C PRO A 225 8.94 -2.64 8.73
N THR A 226 9.34 -2.34 7.48
CA THR A 226 9.85 -1.01 7.10
C THR A 226 8.75 -0.04 6.63
N ILE A 227 7.58 -0.56 6.25
CA ILE A 227 6.47 0.24 5.72
C ILE A 227 5.57 0.73 6.85
N MET A 228 5.18 -0.13 7.79
CA MET A 228 4.28 0.24 8.88
C MET A 228 4.77 1.47 9.69
N PRO A 229 6.08 1.63 10.00
CA PRO A 229 6.60 2.82 10.68
C PRO A 229 6.52 4.10 9.85
N LEU A 230 6.40 4.00 8.51
CA LEU A 230 6.22 5.15 7.62
C LEU A 230 4.76 5.61 7.53
N ILE A 231 3.81 4.89 8.14
CA ILE A 231 2.40 5.26 8.17
C ILE A 231 2.09 5.98 9.49
N ASP A 232 1.70 7.25 9.41
CA ASP A 232 1.48 8.10 10.59
C ASP A 232 0.09 7.86 11.22
N ILE A 233 -0.94 7.66 10.41
CA ILE A 233 -2.32 7.38 10.82
C ILE A 233 -2.76 6.07 10.19
N LYS A 234 -3.20 5.08 10.98
CA LYS A 234 -3.51 3.74 10.46
C LYS A 234 -5.00 3.42 10.64
N LEU A 235 -5.78 3.53 9.57
CA LEU A 235 -7.18 3.13 9.54
C LEU A 235 -7.30 1.67 9.06
N PHE A 236 -8.05 0.84 9.77
CA PHE A 236 -8.31 -0.56 9.43
C PHE A 236 -9.81 -0.80 9.22
N LEU A 237 -10.18 -1.19 7.99
CA LEU A 237 -11.55 -1.48 7.60
C LEU A 237 -11.87 -2.96 7.79
N LEU A 238 -12.87 -3.23 8.62
CA LEU A 238 -13.42 -4.55 8.85
C LEU A 238 -14.49 -4.88 7.81
N VAL A 239 -14.50 -6.12 7.34
CA VAL A 239 -15.50 -6.66 6.42
C VAL A 239 -15.65 -8.16 6.67
N SER A 240 -16.86 -8.69 6.55
CA SER A 240 -17.06 -10.14 6.61
C SER A 240 -16.55 -10.82 5.35
N ARG A 241 -16.19 -12.10 5.47
CA ARG A 241 -15.85 -12.94 4.32
C ARG A 241 -16.94 -12.90 3.27
N ALA A 242 -18.19 -13.11 3.68
CA ALA A 242 -19.33 -13.13 2.78
C ALA A 242 -19.44 -11.86 1.94
N LYS A 243 -19.31 -10.67 2.55
CA LYS A 243 -19.41 -9.39 1.86
C LYS A 243 -18.18 -9.11 0.99
N ALA A 244 -16.98 -9.46 1.44
CA ALA A 244 -15.75 -9.33 0.66
C ALA A 244 -15.81 -10.22 -0.60
N THR A 245 -16.22 -11.49 -0.45
CA THR A 245 -16.41 -12.44 -1.56
C THR A 245 -17.45 -11.92 -2.55
N GLN A 246 -18.65 -11.56 -2.09
CA GLN A 246 -19.71 -11.04 -2.95
C GLN A 246 -19.24 -9.86 -3.80
N ARG A 247 -18.51 -8.92 -3.18
CA ARG A 247 -18.00 -7.72 -3.87
C ARG A 247 -16.84 -8.02 -4.81
N ARG A 248 -15.96 -8.98 -4.47
CA ARG A 248 -14.83 -9.36 -5.33
C ARG A 248 -15.34 -10.08 -6.58
N GLU A 249 -16.25 -11.04 -6.42
CA GLU A 249 -16.81 -11.83 -7.52
C GLU A 249 -17.69 -10.99 -8.47
N ALA A 250 -18.25 -9.88 -7.99
CA ALA A 250 -19.02 -8.96 -8.82
C ALA A 250 -18.16 -7.99 -9.66
N ARG A 251 -16.83 -8.03 -9.56
CA ARG A 251 -15.94 -7.18 -10.36
C ARG A 251 -15.68 -7.79 -11.73
N ASP A 252 -15.68 -6.93 -12.76
CA ASP A 252 -15.41 -7.33 -14.13
C ASP A 252 -13.95 -7.81 -14.35
N GLY A 253 -13.03 -7.36 -13.49
CA GLY A 253 -11.61 -7.71 -13.48
C GLY A 253 -10.73 -6.52 -13.07
N TYR A 254 -9.42 -6.66 -13.27
CA TYR A 254 -8.38 -5.77 -12.76
C TYR A 254 -7.38 -5.42 -13.85
N VAL A 255 -6.99 -4.16 -13.92
CA VAL A 255 -5.90 -3.73 -14.80
C VAL A 255 -4.55 -4.08 -14.16
N THR A 256 -3.70 -4.82 -14.88
CA THR A 256 -2.36 -5.22 -14.43
C THR A 256 -1.28 -4.49 -15.22
N LEU A 257 0.00 -4.79 -14.94
CA LEU A 257 1.13 -4.31 -15.74
C LEU A 257 1.07 -4.80 -17.20
N GLU A 258 0.57 -6.02 -17.39
CA GLU A 258 0.66 -6.75 -18.66
C GLU A 258 -0.68 -6.87 -19.40
N GLY A 259 -1.78 -6.46 -18.77
CA GLY A 259 -3.09 -6.44 -19.41
C GLY A 259 -4.24 -6.36 -18.41
N PHE A 260 -5.11 -7.35 -18.47
CA PHE A 260 -6.34 -7.42 -17.69
C PHE A 260 -6.45 -8.80 -17.04
N TRP A 261 -6.67 -8.82 -15.73
CA TRP A 261 -6.84 -10.02 -14.92
C TRP A 261 -8.30 -10.20 -14.53
N THR A 262 -8.80 -11.42 -14.64
CA THR A 262 -10.11 -11.81 -14.09
C THR A 262 -9.88 -12.97 -13.14
N ASP A 263 -10.40 -12.84 -11.92
CA ASP A 263 -10.27 -13.87 -10.91
C ASP A 263 -10.81 -15.22 -11.42
N PRO A 264 -10.02 -16.30 -11.41
CA PRO A 264 -10.51 -17.62 -11.79
C PRO A 264 -11.49 -18.17 -10.73
N PRO A 265 -12.32 -19.18 -11.08
CA PRO A 265 -13.26 -19.78 -10.14
C PRO A 265 -12.61 -20.24 -8.83
N GLY A 266 -13.16 -19.76 -7.70
CA GLY A 266 -12.69 -20.07 -6.35
C GLY A 266 -11.45 -19.28 -5.91
N TYR A 267 -11.00 -18.27 -6.67
CA TYR A 267 -9.84 -17.46 -6.30
C TYR A 267 -9.95 -16.83 -4.91
N VAL A 268 -11.14 -16.37 -4.51
CA VAL A 268 -11.35 -15.79 -3.18
C VAL A 268 -11.05 -16.78 -2.05
N ASP A 269 -11.54 -18.01 -2.18
CA ASP A 269 -11.39 -19.04 -1.15
C ASP A 269 -9.98 -19.61 -1.09
N LYS A 270 -9.27 -19.64 -2.21
CA LYS A 270 -7.93 -20.21 -2.32
C LYS A 270 -6.82 -19.20 -2.02
N ILE A 271 -7.04 -17.94 -2.38
CA ILE A 271 -6.02 -16.89 -2.39
C ILE A 271 -6.40 -15.74 -1.48
N VAL A 272 -7.42 -14.96 -1.85
CA VAL A 272 -7.73 -13.66 -1.23
C VAL A 272 -7.99 -13.77 0.27
N TRP A 273 -8.95 -14.60 0.68
CA TRP A 273 -9.35 -14.69 2.08
C TRP A 273 -8.27 -15.35 2.96
N PRO A 274 -7.65 -16.48 2.55
CA PRO A 274 -6.55 -17.07 3.32
C PRO A 274 -5.38 -16.12 3.54
N ASN A 275 -4.98 -15.32 2.55
CA ASN A 275 -3.88 -14.38 2.71
C ASN A 275 -4.27 -13.21 3.61
N TYR A 276 -5.46 -12.62 3.43
CA TYR A 276 -5.96 -11.60 4.36
C TYR A 276 -5.95 -12.10 5.82
N ALA A 277 -6.48 -13.30 6.05
CA ALA A 277 -6.53 -13.91 7.37
C ALA A 277 -5.13 -14.16 7.94
N ALA A 278 -4.21 -14.72 7.14
CA ALA A 278 -2.84 -14.98 7.57
C ALA A 278 -2.11 -13.69 7.99
N GLU A 279 -2.25 -12.64 7.19
CA GLU A 279 -1.53 -11.37 7.37
C GLU A 279 -2.09 -10.50 8.51
N HIS A 280 -3.37 -10.67 8.87
CA HIS A 280 -4.02 -9.85 9.90
C HIS A 280 -4.41 -10.61 11.16
N ALA A 281 -4.32 -11.95 11.18
CA ALA A 281 -4.67 -12.78 12.34
C ALA A 281 -4.00 -12.35 13.63
N TRP A 282 -2.77 -11.83 13.55
CA TRP A 282 -2.04 -11.32 14.71
C TRP A 282 -2.79 -10.22 15.46
N LEU A 283 -3.62 -9.41 14.76
CA LEU A 283 -4.42 -8.33 15.34
C LEU A 283 -5.68 -8.83 16.05
N PHE A 284 -6.00 -10.13 15.95
CA PHE A 284 -7.21 -10.72 16.52
C PHE A 284 -6.90 -11.81 17.56
N GLU A 285 -7.65 -11.81 18.65
CA GLU A 285 -7.69 -12.90 19.62
C GLU A 285 -8.08 -14.22 18.93
N ASN A 286 -7.33 -15.28 19.21
CA ASN A 286 -7.52 -16.60 18.60
C ASN A 286 -7.48 -16.58 17.06
N ALA A 287 -6.83 -15.58 16.45
CA ALA A 287 -6.74 -15.41 15.00
C ALA A 287 -8.10 -15.29 14.28
N ASN A 288 -9.16 -14.91 15.00
CA ASN A 288 -10.51 -14.84 14.41
C ASN A 288 -10.77 -13.48 13.75
N VAL A 289 -10.39 -13.36 12.47
CA VAL A 289 -10.60 -12.16 11.66
C VAL A 289 -12.07 -11.91 11.26
N GLU A 290 -12.97 -12.86 11.55
CA GLU A 290 -14.42 -12.77 11.26
C GLU A 290 -15.24 -12.31 12.48
N ASP A 291 -14.60 -11.86 13.55
CA ASP A 291 -15.28 -11.37 14.74
C ASP A 291 -14.60 -10.08 15.23
N GLU A 292 -15.27 -8.94 15.04
CA GLU A 292 -14.73 -7.63 15.49
C GLU A 292 -14.47 -7.59 17.00
N THR A 293 -15.18 -8.39 17.79
CA THR A 293 -15.00 -8.43 19.25
C THR A 293 -13.68 -9.08 19.65
N LYS A 294 -13.01 -9.72 18.68
CA LYS A 294 -11.69 -10.32 18.82
C LYS A 294 -10.58 -9.38 18.44
N LEU A 295 -10.83 -8.14 18.01
CA LEU A 295 -9.76 -7.17 17.86
C LEU A 295 -9.02 -6.96 19.19
N ASP A 296 -7.71 -7.21 19.16
CA ASP A 296 -6.84 -7.11 20.31
C ASP A 296 -6.49 -5.63 20.57
N LYS A 297 -7.15 -5.06 21.59
CA LYS A 297 -7.03 -3.64 21.94
C LYS A 297 -5.60 -3.25 22.31
N GLU A 298 -4.84 -4.14 22.95
CA GLU A 298 -3.46 -3.85 23.32
C GLU A 298 -2.58 -3.73 22.08
N LYS A 299 -2.78 -4.63 21.10
CA LYS A 299 -2.08 -4.56 19.81
C LYS A 299 -2.49 -3.33 19.00
N MET A 300 -3.79 -3.04 18.91
CA MET A 300 -4.28 -1.82 18.25
C MET A 300 -3.61 -0.58 18.83
N GLN A 301 -3.61 -0.44 20.16
CA GLN A 301 -2.96 0.68 20.85
C GLN A 301 -1.44 0.72 20.60
N ARG A 302 -0.77 -0.44 20.72
CA ARG A 302 0.69 -0.55 20.53
C ARG A 302 1.14 -0.14 19.14
N TYR A 303 0.37 -0.48 18.11
CA TYR A 303 0.70 -0.17 16.72
C TYR A 303 0.01 1.10 16.20
N GLY A 304 -0.86 1.72 16.99
CA GLY A 304 -1.63 2.90 16.62
C GLY A 304 -2.60 2.62 15.47
N ILE A 305 -3.25 1.47 15.48
CA ILE A 305 -4.24 1.05 14.46
C ILE A 305 -5.64 1.37 14.98
N GLU A 306 -6.37 2.16 14.21
CA GLU A 306 -7.75 2.56 14.48
C GLU A 306 -8.71 1.71 13.64
N ALA A 307 -9.76 1.18 14.26
CA ALA A 307 -10.82 0.44 13.59
C ALA A 307 -12.18 0.82 14.19
N GLN A 308 -13.24 0.67 13.41
CA GLN A 308 -14.61 0.87 13.90
C GLN A 308 -15.04 -0.34 14.75
N THR A 309 -14.92 -0.25 16.08
CA THR A 309 -15.31 -1.33 17.00
C THR A 309 -16.71 -1.15 17.56
N GLY A 310 -17.43 -2.25 17.82
CA GLY A 310 -18.71 -2.26 18.54
C GLY A 310 -19.93 -2.02 17.66
N LYS A 311 -19.79 -2.18 16.35
CA LYS A 311 -20.86 -2.00 15.34
C LYS A 311 -21.05 -3.23 14.45
N GLY A 312 -20.35 -4.32 14.76
CA GLY A 312 -20.25 -5.50 13.91
C GLY A 312 -19.29 -5.29 12.73
N LEU A 313 -19.11 -6.37 11.98
CA LEU A 313 -18.55 -6.29 10.65
C LEU A 313 -19.54 -5.60 9.70
N ASP A 314 -19.07 -5.15 8.54
CA ASP A 314 -19.92 -4.70 7.42
C ASP A 314 -20.72 -3.41 7.66
N ILE A 315 -20.18 -2.51 8.49
CA ILE A 315 -20.74 -1.20 8.86
C ILE A 315 -21.21 -0.40 7.63
N ASP A 316 -22.25 0.41 7.82
CA ASP A 316 -22.71 1.37 6.82
C ASP A 316 -21.56 2.26 6.34
N PHE A 317 -21.44 2.40 5.02
CA PHE A 317 -20.28 3.07 4.47
C PHE A 317 -20.25 4.58 4.75
N GLY A 318 -21.42 5.20 4.97
CA GLY A 318 -21.47 6.59 5.41
C GLY A 318 -21.03 6.77 6.86
N GLU A 319 -21.31 5.79 7.74
CA GLU A 319 -20.72 5.75 9.07
C GLU A 319 -19.20 5.54 9.03
N THR A 320 -18.70 4.68 8.13
CA THR A 320 -17.26 4.52 7.87
C THR A 320 -16.61 5.82 7.41
N LEU A 321 -17.24 6.55 6.48
CA LEU A 321 -16.75 7.85 6.05
C LEU A 321 -16.70 8.86 7.21
N HIS A 322 -17.76 8.92 8.01
CA HIS A 322 -17.83 9.83 9.16
C HIS A 322 -16.70 9.56 10.16
N TRP A 323 -16.54 8.29 10.55
CA TRP A 323 -15.49 7.85 11.45
C TRP A 323 -14.10 8.19 10.91
N ALA A 324 -13.81 7.86 9.65
CA ALA A 324 -12.50 8.12 9.06
C ALA A 324 -12.17 9.62 9.04
N VAL A 325 -13.15 10.48 8.73
CA VAL A 325 -12.98 11.94 8.76
C VAL A 325 -12.65 12.43 10.17
N GLU A 326 -13.39 11.96 11.19
CA GLU A 326 -13.12 12.33 12.59
C GLU A 326 -11.74 11.86 13.05
N THR A 327 -11.39 10.60 12.79
CA THR A 327 -10.10 10.03 13.16
C THR A 327 -8.95 10.78 12.51
N ILE A 328 -9.04 11.09 11.21
CA ILE A 328 -7.98 11.85 10.52
C ILE A 328 -7.85 13.26 11.08
N MET A 329 -8.95 13.97 11.33
CA MET A 329 -8.91 15.30 11.93
C MET A 329 -8.22 15.26 13.30
N HIS A 330 -8.66 14.36 14.18
CA HIS A 330 -8.10 14.19 15.52
C HIS A 330 -6.62 13.85 15.49
N GLU A 331 -6.22 12.89 14.65
CA GLU A 331 -4.84 12.45 14.57
C GLU A 331 -3.94 13.51 13.92
N LEU A 332 -4.44 14.27 12.94
CA LEU A 332 -3.70 15.41 12.40
C LEU A 332 -3.47 16.48 13.47
N GLU A 333 -4.45 16.78 14.32
CA GLU A 333 -4.27 17.67 15.46
C GLU A 333 -3.21 17.15 16.43
N ARG A 334 -3.33 15.89 16.84
CA ARG A 334 -2.39 15.23 17.77
C ARG A 334 -0.95 15.24 17.24
N ILE A 335 -0.77 14.92 15.96
CA ILE A 335 0.52 14.83 15.28
C ILE A 335 1.09 16.25 15.09
N VAL A 336 0.35 17.15 14.44
CA VAL A 336 0.88 18.44 13.98
C VAL A 336 0.96 19.49 15.08
N LEU A 337 -0.07 19.57 15.95
CA LEU A 337 -0.17 20.61 16.97
C LEU A 337 0.33 20.13 18.34
N GLY A 338 0.41 18.81 18.55
CA GLY A 338 0.80 18.19 19.82
C GLY A 338 -0.33 18.20 20.86
N GLN A 339 -0.20 17.39 21.91
CA GLN A 339 -1.08 17.48 23.08
C GLN A 339 -0.77 18.79 23.84
N GLN A 340 -1.56 19.83 23.63
CA GLN A 340 -1.59 20.95 24.59
C GLN A 340 -2.48 20.55 25.77
N GLY A 341 -1.88 20.10 26.89
CA GLY A 341 -2.54 20.01 28.19
C GLY A 341 -2.46 18.65 28.89
N GLY A 342 -1.60 18.55 29.90
CA GLY A 342 -1.48 17.33 30.72
C GLY A 342 -0.49 17.38 31.89
N GLU A 343 -0.06 18.53 32.36
CA GLU A 343 0.57 18.67 33.69
C GLU A 343 -0.08 19.86 34.41
N SER A 344 -1.22 19.59 35.05
CA SER A 344 -1.73 20.41 36.14
C SER A 344 -1.60 19.60 37.42
N GLU A 345 -0.51 19.88 38.13
CA GLU A 345 -0.31 19.85 39.58
C GLU A 345 -1.28 18.97 40.38
N SER A 346 -0.79 17.80 40.79
CA SER A 346 -1.26 17.15 42.01
C SER A 346 -0.55 17.81 43.19
N LYS A 347 -1.29 18.57 43.98
CA LYS A 347 -0.90 19.01 45.32
C LYS A 347 -1.83 18.38 46.33
#